data_AF-A0A5J4QMZ9-F1
#
_entry.id   AF-A0A5J4QMZ9-F1
#
_cell.length_a   1.000
_cell.length_b   1.000
_cell.length_c   1.000
_cell.angle_alpha   90.00
_cell.angle_beta   90.00
_cell.angle_gamma   90.00
#
_symmetry.space_group_name_H-M   'P 1'
#
loop_
_entity.id
_entity.type
_entity.pdbx_description
1 polymer ?
#
loop_
_entity_poly.entity_id
_entity_poly.type
_entity_poly.pdbx_seq_one_letter_code
_entity_poly.pdbx_strand_id
1 'polypeptide(L)'
;VTTMVSVEGESVELSEPVSTRMAVETWLLNFESAMCLTIRDQIQITLQAHSVVPPGATEALESVARAEQKGIHPGQEVQQVNQSQGQLDKIESDEENGQFAVYKFLEKTKNELAEAVTLVRGQLAPLERATVNTLIVVDVHARDIVETLVREKSSSSEAFEWMRNLRYYWDQDEDECIVRQTSTEFIYGYEYLGNSPRLVITPLTDRCYIT
;
A
#
# COMPACT_ATOMS: atom_id res chain seq x y z
N VAL A 1 -11.20 -13.49 21.79
CA VAL A 1 -10.85 -12.28 21.05
C VAL A 1 -11.43 -12.41 19.67
N THR A 2 -12.22 -11.44 19.23
CA THR A 2 -12.92 -11.43 17.93
C THR A 2 -12.52 -10.25 17.05
N THR A 3 -11.96 -9.20 17.66
CA THR A 3 -11.69 -7.93 16.98
C THR A 3 -10.45 -7.32 17.58
N MET A 4 -9.58 -6.79 16.73
CA MET A 4 -8.44 -5.96 17.08
C MET A 4 -8.87 -4.49 16.98
N VAL A 5 -8.48 -3.68 17.96
CA VAL A 5 -8.84 -2.25 17.98
C VAL A 5 -7.58 -1.43 18.22
N SER A 6 -7.28 -0.50 17.31
CA SER A 6 -6.14 0.41 17.45
C SER A 6 -6.41 1.56 18.43
N VAL A 7 -5.36 2.28 18.81
CA VAL A 7 -5.49 3.47 19.66
C VAL A 7 -6.22 4.62 18.97
N GLU A 8 -6.21 4.65 17.64
CA GLU A 8 -6.93 5.59 16.78
C GLU A 8 -8.41 5.22 16.62
N GLY A 9 -8.85 4.07 17.15
CA GLY A 9 -10.22 3.58 17.06
C GLY A 9 -10.53 2.79 15.79
N GLU A 10 -9.51 2.44 15.00
CA GLU A 10 -9.67 1.48 13.92
C GLU A 10 -10.05 0.11 14.51
N SER A 11 -10.99 -0.59 13.90
CA SER A 11 -11.41 -1.92 14.33
C SER A 11 -11.33 -2.91 13.17
N VAL A 12 -10.61 -4.01 13.38
CA VAL A 12 -10.44 -5.09 12.42
C VAL A 12 -10.98 -6.38 13.03
N GLU A 13 -12.01 -6.95 12.42
CA GLU A 13 -12.55 -8.25 12.83
C GLU A 13 -11.59 -9.37 12.42
N LEU A 14 -11.31 -10.30 13.34
CA LEU A 14 -10.44 -11.44 13.07
C LEU A 14 -11.13 -12.41 12.13
N SER A 15 -10.39 -12.94 11.14
CA SER A 15 -10.86 -14.04 10.30
C SER A 15 -11.26 -15.26 11.13
N GLU A 16 -10.54 -15.50 12.24
CA GLU A 16 -10.83 -16.58 13.18
C GLU A 16 -10.88 -16.08 14.63
N PRO A 17 -11.97 -16.34 15.37
CA PRO A 17 -12.07 -15.92 16.77
C PRO A 17 -11.20 -16.78 17.69
N VAL A 18 -10.41 -16.15 18.56
CA VAL A 18 -9.47 -16.82 19.46
C VAL A 18 -10.03 -16.98 20.87
N SER A 19 -10.03 -18.20 21.41
CA SER A 19 -10.49 -18.47 22.78
C SER A 19 -9.41 -18.13 23.82
N THR A 20 -9.78 -17.36 24.85
CA THR A 20 -8.89 -17.00 25.97
C THR A 20 -8.91 -18.01 27.13
N ARG A 21 -9.58 -19.15 26.96
CA ARG A 21 -9.71 -20.18 28.02
C ARG A 21 -8.46 -21.06 28.16
N MET A 22 -7.51 -20.96 27.24
CA MET A 22 -6.28 -21.74 27.24
C MET A 22 -5.19 -21.08 28.11
N ALA A 23 -4.05 -21.75 28.28
CA ALA A 23 -2.87 -21.14 28.88
C ALA A 23 -2.47 -19.86 28.13
N VAL A 24 -1.91 -18.89 28.85
CA VAL A 24 -1.67 -17.53 28.33
C VAL A 24 -0.80 -17.55 27.08
N GLU A 25 0.29 -18.30 27.11
CA GLU A 25 1.21 -18.47 25.99
C GLU A 25 0.50 -19.05 24.76
N THR A 26 -0.38 -20.03 24.97
CA THR A 26 -1.09 -20.70 23.86
C THR A 26 -2.10 -19.79 23.19
N TRP A 27 -2.93 -19.08 23.95
CA TRP A 27 -3.93 -18.20 23.31
C TRP A 27 -3.28 -16.96 22.70
N LEU A 28 -2.14 -16.49 23.23
CA LEU A 28 -1.38 -15.40 22.61
C LEU A 28 -0.77 -15.81 21.27
N LEU A 29 -0.16 -16.99 21.17
CA LEU A 29 0.35 -17.52 19.89
C LEU A 29 -0.78 -17.73 18.86
N ASN A 30 -1.93 -18.22 19.32
CA ASN A 30 -3.11 -18.34 18.46
C ASN A 30 -3.62 -16.97 18.00
N PHE A 31 -3.57 -15.96 18.88
CA PHE A 31 -3.94 -14.59 18.54
C PHE A 31 -2.98 -13.96 17.53
N GLU A 32 -1.67 -14.12 17.70
CA GLU A 32 -0.66 -13.70 16.73
C GLU A 32 -0.91 -14.33 15.36
N SER A 33 -1.13 -15.65 15.32
CA SER A 33 -1.43 -16.36 14.08
C SER A 33 -2.72 -15.86 13.41
N ALA A 34 -3.79 -15.67 14.19
CA ALA A 34 -5.06 -15.15 13.70
C ALA A 34 -4.94 -13.69 13.21
N MET A 35 -4.13 -12.86 13.87
CA MET A 35 -3.82 -11.50 13.45
C MET A 35 -3.15 -11.50 12.08
N CYS A 36 -2.06 -12.25 11.91
CA CYS A 36 -1.33 -12.31 10.64
C CYS A 36 -2.22 -12.81 9.49
N LEU A 37 -3.00 -13.86 9.73
CA LEU A 37 -3.97 -14.36 8.74
C LEU A 37 -5.00 -13.30 8.36
N THR A 38 -5.55 -12.58 9.35
CA THR A 38 -6.55 -11.54 9.11
C THR A 38 -6.00 -10.39 8.24
N ILE A 39 -4.77 -9.94 8.51
CA ILE A 39 -4.13 -8.89 7.72
C ILE A 39 -3.83 -9.37 6.31
N ARG A 40 -3.36 -10.61 6.16
CA ARG A 40 -3.13 -11.23 4.85
C ARG A 40 -4.42 -11.30 4.03
N ASP A 41 -5.50 -11.80 4.61
CA ASP A 41 -6.81 -11.90 3.94
C ASP A 41 -7.32 -10.51 3.52
N GLN A 42 -7.10 -9.48 4.35
CA GLN A 42 -7.51 -8.12 4.01
C GLN A 42 -6.70 -7.50 2.88
N ILE A 43 -5.40 -7.81 2.78
CA ILE A 43 -4.59 -7.42 1.62
C ILE A 43 -5.17 -8.07 0.36
N GLN A 44 -5.46 -9.38 0.37
CA GLN A 44 -6.05 -10.07 -0.78
C GLN A 44 -7.41 -9.48 -1.18
N ILE A 45 -8.31 -9.24 -0.22
CA ILE A 45 -9.62 -8.63 -0.47
C ILE A 45 -9.46 -7.26 -1.15
N THR A 46 -8.50 -6.46 -0.70
CA THR A 46 -8.23 -5.13 -1.28
C THR A 46 -7.73 -5.22 -2.71
N LEU A 47 -6.79 -6.13 -2.97
CA LEU A 47 -6.25 -6.38 -4.31
C LEU A 47 -7.36 -6.87 -5.27
N GLN A 48 -8.26 -7.75 -4.81
CA GLN A 48 -9.37 -8.26 -5.61
C GLN A 48 -10.44 -7.19 -5.89
N ALA A 49 -10.81 -6.39 -4.88
CA ALA A 49 -11.82 -5.35 -5.00
C ALA A 49 -11.45 -4.27 -6.03
N HIS A 50 -10.15 -4.05 -6.26
CA HIS A 50 -9.66 -3.10 -7.25
C HIS A 50 -9.86 -3.53 -8.71
N SER A 51 -10.17 -4.81 -8.96
CA SER A 51 -10.41 -5.33 -10.32
C SER A 51 -11.74 -4.87 -10.93
N VAL A 52 -12.58 -4.19 -10.15
CA VAL A 52 -13.93 -3.74 -10.54
C VAL A 52 -13.99 -2.23 -10.34
N VAL A 53 -13.73 -1.47 -11.41
CA VAL A 53 -13.92 0.00 -11.42
C VAL A 53 -15.34 0.31 -11.94
N PRO A 54 -16.24 0.87 -11.11
CA PRO A 54 -17.51 1.41 -11.60
C PRO A 54 -17.26 2.58 -12.56
N PRO A 55 -17.92 2.64 -13.72
CA PRO A 55 -17.76 3.75 -14.64
C PRO A 55 -18.34 5.06 -14.06
N GLY A 56 -17.49 6.07 -13.85
CA GLY A 56 -17.91 7.46 -13.59
C GLY A 56 -17.61 8.05 -12.21
N ALA A 57 -16.95 7.33 -11.30
CA ALA A 57 -16.42 7.90 -10.06
C ALA A 57 -14.94 8.28 -10.23
N THR A 58 -14.50 9.38 -9.60
CA THR A 58 -13.08 9.74 -9.54
C THR A 58 -12.34 8.74 -8.66
N GLU A 59 -11.18 8.24 -9.09
CA GLU A 59 -10.37 7.22 -8.39
C GLU A 59 -10.11 7.59 -6.91
N ALA A 60 -10.05 8.89 -6.58
CA ALA A 60 -9.87 9.44 -5.23
C ALA A 60 -11.09 9.31 -4.29
N LEU A 61 -12.33 9.40 -4.80
CA LEU A 61 -13.54 9.19 -3.98
C LEU A 61 -13.71 7.70 -3.66
N GLU A 62 -13.27 6.85 -4.57
CA GLU A 62 -13.30 5.41 -4.36
C GLU A 62 -12.16 4.93 -3.46
N SER A 63 -10.98 5.57 -3.44
CA SER A 63 -9.92 5.22 -2.49
C SER A 63 -10.36 5.46 -1.04
N VAL A 64 -11.18 6.48 -0.82
CA VAL A 64 -11.84 6.74 0.48
C VAL A 64 -12.97 5.76 0.76
N ALA A 65 -13.85 5.46 -0.20
CA ALA A 65 -14.87 4.42 -0.01
C ALA A 65 -14.25 3.02 0.24
N ARG A 66 -13.09 2.73 -0.35
CA ARG A 66 -12.29 1.51 -0.11
C ARG A 66 -11.61 1.53 1.26
N ALA A 67 -11.09 2.68 1.69
CA ALA A 67 -10.55 2.88 3.03
C ALA A 67 -11.61 2.69 4.13
N GLU A 68 -12.83 3.17 3.88
CA GLU A 68 -13.97 3.07 4.80
C GLU A 68 -14.48 1.65 4.97
N GLN A 69 -14.38 0.80 3.94
CA GLN A 69 -15.20 -0.41 3.95
C GLN A 69 -14.81 -1.40 5.05
N LYS A 70 -13.53 -1.50 5.48
CA LYS A 70 -13.09 -2.47 6.52
C LYS A 70 -11.75 -2.20 7.25
N GLY A 71 -11.18 -0.99 7.27
CA GLY A 71 -9.91 -0.73 7.98
C GLY A 71 -8.70 -1.37 7.29
N ILE A 72 -8.51 -1.08 6.00
CA ILE A 72 -7.51 -1.77 5.18
C ILE A 72 -6.37 -0.85 4.77
N HIS A 73 -5.56 -0.43 5.75
CA HIS A 73 -4.34 0.34 5.45
C HIS A 73 -3.23 -0.49 4.79
N PRO A 74 -2.91 -1.72 5.27
CA PRO A 74 -1.79 -2.48 4.71
C PRO A 74 -2.03 -2.88 3.25
N GLY A 75 -3.28 -3.23 2.90
CA GLY A 75 -3.66 -3.59 1.53
C GLY A 75 -3.51 -2.44 0.54
N GLN A 76 -3.72 -1.20 0.98
CA GLN A 76 -3.61 -0.03 0.11
C GLN A 76 -2.15 0.32 -0.24
N GLU A 77 -1.21 0.11 0.68
CA GLU A 77 0.23 0.29 0.42
C GLU A 77 0.75 -0.77 -0.56
N VAL A 78 0.41 -2.03 -0.30
CA VAL A 78 0.74 -3.15 -1.21
C VAL A 78 0.11 -2.92 -2.58
N GLN A 79 -1.12 -2.40 -2.63
CA GLN A 79 -1.80 -2.07 -3.87
C GLN A 79 -1.10 -0.94 -4.65
N GLN A 80 -0.74 0.16 -4.00
CA GLN A 80 -0.07 1.30 -4.63
C GLN A 80 1.22 0.88 -5.34
N VAL A 81 2.01 0.02 -4.67
CA VAL A 81 3.27 -0.46 -5.25
C VAL A 81 3.02 -1.47 -6.37
N ASN A 82 2.09 -2.41 -6.22
CA ASN A 82 1.71 -3.33 -7.29
C ASN A 82 1.20 -2.60 -8.54
N GLN A 83 0.40 -1.55 -8.37
CA GLN A 83 -0.06 -0.71 -9.48
C GLN A 83 1.10 -0.01 -10.17
N SER A 84 2.00 0.61 -9.40
CA SER A 84 3.16 1.33 -9.93
C SER A 84 4.09 0.40 -10.70
N GLN A 85 4.36 -0.80 -10.18
CA GLN A 85 5.09 -1.83 -10.91
C GLN A 85 4.36 -2.24 -12.20
N GLY A 86 3.08 -2.59 -12.11
CA GLY A 86 2.33 -3.05 -13.28
C GLY A 86 2.21 -1.99 -14.38
N GLN A 87 2.29 -0.70 -14.03
CA GLN A 87 2.44 0.37 -15.03
C GLN A 87 3.84 0.39 -15.64
N LEU A 88 4.90 0.23 -14.85
CA LEU A 88 6.27 0.15 -15.37
C LEU A 88 6.48 -1.07 -16.28
N ASP A 89 5.97 -2.25 -15.91
CA ASP A 89 6.07 -3.45 -16.74
C ASP A 89 5.35 -3.26 -18.09
N LYS A 90 4.18 -2.60 -18.07
CA LYS A 90 3.46 -2.22 -19.30
C LYS A 90 4.28 -1.26 -20.16
N ILE A 91 4.90 -0.26 -19.53
CA ILE A 91 5.75 0.72 -20.19
C ILE A 91 6.98 0.06 -20.82
N GLU A 92 7.58 -0.94 -20.16
CA GLU A 92 8.69 -1.72 -20.71
C GLU A 92 8.26 -2.60 -21.88
N SER A 93 7.06 -3.19 -21.80
CA SER A 93 6.52 -4.06 -22.84
C SER A 93 6.08 -3.33 -24.10
N ASP A 94 5.82 -2.02 -24.00
CA ASP A 94 5.42 -1.17 -25.12
C ASP A 94 6.67 -0.61 -25.82
N GLU A 95 6.92 -1.02 -27.07
CA GLU A 95 8.11 -0.62 -27.83
C GLU A 95 8.12 0.90 -28.15
N GLU A 96 7.01 1.60 -27.95
CA GLU A 96 6.87 3.02 -28.26
C GLU A 96 7.24 3.94 -27.05
N ASN A 97 8.41 4.57 -27.15
CA ASN A 97 8.89 5.69 -26.32
C ASN A 97 8.55 5.62 -24.81
N GLY A 98 9.08 4.62 -24.12
CA GLY A 98 8.85 4.41 -22.68
C GLY A 98 9.06 5.64 -21.78
N GLN A 99 9.95 6.56 -22.15
CA GLN A 99 10.13 7.84 -21.44
C GLN A 99 8.89 8.73 -21.45
N PHE A 100 8.19 8.79 -22.58
CA PHE A 100 6.93 9.53 -22.66
C PHE A 100 5.85 8.87 -21.79
N ALA A 101 5.86 7.54 -21.71
CA ALA A 101 4.91 6.81 -20.90
C ALA A 101 5.15 6.97 -19.38
N VAL A 102 6.41 6.96 -18.92
CA VAL A 102 6.75 7.30 -17.51
C VAL A 102 6.36 8.75 -17.20
N TYR A 103 6.59 9.68 -18.12
CA TYR A 103 6.16 11.07 -17.95
C TYR A 103 4.62 11.18 -17.82
N LYS A 104 3.88 10.46 -18.66
CA LYS A 104 2.41 10.41 -18.57
C LYS A 104 1.95 9.80 -17.25
N PHE A 105 2.65 8.79 -16.74
CA PHE A 105 2.38 8.20 -15.43
C PHE A 105 2.61 9.22 -14.31
N LEU A 106 3.72 9.98 -14.35
CA LEU A 106 3.98 11.08 -13.41
C LEU A 106 2.83 12.10 -13.36
N GLU A 107 2.33 12.51 -14.53
CA GLU A 107 1.22 13.46 -14.61
C GLU A 107 -0.08 12.86 -14.05
N LYS A 108 -0.33 11.56 -14.27
CA LYS A 108 -1.45 10.86 -13.64
C LYS A 108 -1.33 10.90 -12.12
N THR A 109 -0.19 10.49 -11.55
CA THR A 109 0.02 10.46 -10.09
C THR A 109 -0.09 11.85 -9.46
N LYS A 110 0.38 12.91 -10.14
CA LYS A 110 0.21 14.29 -9.66
C LYS A 110 -1.27 14.70 -9.57
N ASN A 111 -2.08 14.30 -10.55
CA ASN A 111 -3.51 14.62 -10.57
C ASN A 111 -4.24 13.86 -9.45
N GLU A 112 -3.98 12.57 -9.29
CA GLU A 112 -4.55 11.75 -8.21
C GLU A 112 -4.19 12.31 -6.82
N LEU A 113 -2.93 12.71 -6.63
CA LEU A 113 -2.48 13.34 -5.39
C LEU A 113 -3.20 14.68 -5.14
N ALA A 114 -3.42 15.49 -6.18
CA ALA A 114 -4.16 16.76 -6.04
C ALA A 114 -5.64 16.54 -5.68
N GLU A 115 -6.26 15.48 -6.20
CA GLU A 115 -7.60 15.06 -5.83
C GLU A 115 -7.65 14.59 -4.37
N ALA A 116 -6.71 13.75 -3.94
CA ALA A 116 -6.60 13.29 -2.54
C ALA A 116 -6.41 14.46 -1.56
N VAL A 117 -5.57 15.44 -1.89
CA VAL A 117 -5.39 16.67 -1.11
C VAL A 117 -6.68 17.51 -1.06
N THR A 118 -7.45 17.54 -2.14
CA THR A 118 -8.73 18.25 -2.16
C THR A 118 -9.75 17.55 -1.27
N LEU A 119 -9.80 16.22 -1.32
CA LEU A 119 -10.67 15.37 -0.51
C LEU A 119 -10.38 15.51 0.98
N VAL A 120 -9.11 15.48 1.39
CA VAL A 120 -8.73 15.63 2.80
C VAL A 120 -9.01 17.04 3.35
N ARG A 121 -9.17 18.05 2.50
CA ARG A 121 -9.62 19.40 2.91
C ARG A 121 -11.13 19.48 3.13
N GLY A 122 -11.88 18.49 2.66
CA GLY A 122 -13.32 18.38 2.84
C GLY A 122 -13.73 17.91 4.24
N GLN A 123 -15.02 17.58 4.35
CA GLN A 123 -15.59 16.97 5.55
C GLN A 123 -15.40 15.46 5.49
N LEU A 124 -14.59 14.96 6.42
CA LEU A 124 -14.27 13.54 6.64
C LEU A 124 -14.30 13.31 8.15
N ALA A 125 -14.73 12.12 8.57
CA ALA A 125 -14.62 11.66 9.93
C ALA A 125 -13.14 11.62 10.37
N PRO A 126 -12.84 11.69 11.68
CA PRO A 126 -11.46 11.71 12.16
C PRO A 126 -10.61 10.53 11.66
N LEU A 127 -11.17 9.31 11.69
CA LEU A 127 -10.47 8.10 11.23
C LEU A 127 -10.24 8.12 9.72
N GLU A 128 -11.26 8.44 8.93
CA GLU A 128 -11.16 8.60 7.47
C GLU A 128 -10.08 9.63 7.08
N ARG A 129 -10.07 10.77 7.77
CA ARG A 129 -9.06 11.81 7.54
C ARG A 129 -7.65 11.32 7.87
N ALA A 130 -7.49 10.57 8.97
CA ALA A 130 -6.21 9.96 9.31
C ALA A 130 -5.77 8.98 8.22
N THR A 131 -6.69 8.15 7.70
CA THR A 131 -6.42 7.23 6.59
C THR A 131 -5.92 7.97 5.35
N VAL A 132 -6.66 9.00 4.92
CA VAL A 132 -6.31 9.75 3.72
C VAL A 132 -4.98 10.48 3.90
N ASN A 133 -4.70 11.03 5.08
CA ASN A 133 -3.39 11.63 5.37
C ASN A 133 -2.25 10.60 5.23
N THR A 134 -2.44 9.39 5.78
CA THR A 134 -1.48 8.29 5.65
C THR A 134 -1.25 7.92 4.19
N LEU A 135 -2.30 7.77 3.39
CA LEU A 135 -2.19 7.49 1.96
C LEU A 135 -1.47 8.62 1.21
N ILE A 136 -1.79 9.88 1.49
CA ILE A 136 -1.11 11.04 0.86
C ILE A 136 0.40 10.98 1.10
N VAL A 137 0.87 10.58 2.28
CA VAL A 137 2.31 10.44 2.55
C VAL A 137 2.95 9.38 1.65
N VAL A 138 2.28 8.25 1.46
CA VAL A 138 2.75 7.17 0.56
C VAL A 138 2.72 7.62 -0.90
N ASP A 139 1.64 8.28 -1.33
CA ASP A 139 1.46 8.77 -2.70
C ASP A 139 2.48 9.85 -3.08
N VAL A 140 2.81 10.74 -2.15
CA VAL A 140 3.88 11.74 -2.29
C VAL A 140 5.21 11.05 -2.56
N HIS A 141 5.54 10.00 -1.79
CA HIS A 141 6.77 9.24 -1.98
C HIS A 141 6.79 8.49 -3.33
N ALA A 142 5.69 7.83 -3.70
CA ALA A 142 5.56 7.17 -4.99
C ALA A 142 5.76 8.15 -6.16
N ARG A 143 5.14 9.34 -6.09
CA ARG A 143 5.32 10.43 -7.06
C ARG A 143 6.78 10.89 -7.14
N ASP A 144 7.48 11.01 -6.01
CA ASP A 144 8.90 11.42 -5.97
C ASP A 144 9.82 10.36 -6.64
N ILE A 145 9.50 9.07 -6.49
CA ILE A 145 10.18 7.97 -7.19
C ILE A 145 9.98 8.11 -8.70
N VAL A 146 8.73 8.27 -9.16
CA VAL A 146 8.43 8.42 -10.59
C VAL A 146 9.08 9.67 -11.18
N GLU A 147 9.09 10.78 -10.45
CA GLU A 147 9.80 12.00 -10.86
C GLU A 147 11.31 11.76 -11.02
N THR A 148 11.90 10.95 -10.14
CA THR A 148 13.29 10.52 -10.25
C THR A 148 13.52 9.67 -11.50
N LEU A 149 12.62 8.73 -11.81
CA LEU A 149 12.71 7.92 -13.04
C LEU A 149 12.68 8.78 -14.31
N VAL A 150 11.79 9.79 -14.36
CA VAL A 150 11.74 10.77 -15.46
C VAL A 150 13.03 11.55 -15.57
N ARG A 151 13.56 12.04 -14.43
CA ARG A 151 14.80 12.84 -14.40
C ARG A 151 16.01 12.05 -14.89
N GLU A 152 16.16 10.81 -14.43
CA GLU A 152 17.26 9.92 -14.80
C GLU A 152 17.04 9.25 -16.17
N LYS A 153 15.93 9.54 -16.84
CA LYS A 153 15.53 8.93 -18.11
C LYS A 153 15.54 7.39 -18.04
N SER A 154 15.06 6.88 -16.92
CA SER A 154 14.80 5.46 -16.75
C SER A 154 13.34 5.16 -17.01
N SER A 155 13.08 4.11 -17.78
CA SER A 155 11.75 3.53 -17.97
C SER A 155 11.72 2.05 -17.64
N SER A 156 12.75 1.56 -16.95
CA SER A 156 12.91 0.14 -16.65
C SER A 156 12.66 -0.16 -15.17
N SER A 157 11.96 -1.27 -14.89
CA SER A 157 11.85 -1.85 -13.56
C SER A 157 13.17 -2.40 -13.04
N GLU A 158 14.12 -2.70 -13.93
CA GLU A 158 15.46 -3.16 -13.56
C GLU A 158 16.43 -1.99 -13.31
N ALA A 159 15.96 -0.75 -13.38
CA ALA A 159 16.79 0.40 -13.09
C ALA A 159 17.03 0.56 -11.60
N PHE A 160 18.26 0.92 -11.22
CA PHE A 160 18.65 1.09 -9.82
C PHE A 160 17.74 2.08 -9.07
N GLU A 161 17.32 3.17 -9.71
CA GLU A 161 16.43 4.16 -9.08
C GLU A 161 15.05 3.62 -8.72
N TRP A 162 14.56 2.59 -9.44
CA TRP A 162 13.39 1.84 -9.03
C TRP A 162 13.75 0.79 -7.97
N MET A 163 14.80 0.01 -8.24
CA MET A 163 15.21 -1.12 -7.42
C MET A 163 15.62 -0.76 -6.00
N ARG A 164 16.10 0.46 -5.75
CA ARG A 164 16.52 0.93 -4.41
C ARG A 164 15.36 1.15 -3.43
N ASN A 165 14.13 1.29 -3.91
CA ASN A 165 12.97 1.55 -3.06
C ASN A 165 12.42 0.24 -2.50
N LEU A 166 11.72 0.32 -1.37
CA LEU A 166 10.99 -0.83 -0.83
C LEU A 166 9.77 -1.11 -1.70
N ARG A 167 9.64 -2.34 -2.20
CA ARG A 167 8.56 -2.72 -3.11
C ARG A 167 7.79 -3.92 -2.58
N TYR A 168 6.49 -3.94 -2.77
CA TYR A 168 5.59 -4.99 -2.29
C TYR A 168 4.89 -5.64 -3.48
N TYR A 169 4.91 -6.97 -3.50
CA TYR A 169 4.37 -7.78 -4.57
C TYR A 169 3.48 -8.86 -3.99
N TRP A 170 2.32 -9.07 -4.58
CA TRP A 170 1.56 -10.28 -4.27
C TRP A 170 2.02 -11.41 -5.18
N ASP A 171 2.68 -12.43 -4.61
CA ASP A 171 3.06 -13.63 -5.34
C ASP A 171 1.85 -14.57 -5.42
N GLN A 172 1.37 -14.84 -6.63
CA GLN A 172 0.19 -15.68 -6.86
C GLN A 172 0.46 -17.17 -6.68
N ASP A 173 1.71 -17.60 -6.85
CA ASP A 173 2.09 -19.01 -6.75
C ASP A 173 2.27 -19.41 -5.27
N GLU A 174 2.92 -18.53 -4.50
CA GLU A 174 3.14 -18.75 -3.05
C GLU A 174 1.98 -18.25 -2.17
N ASP A 175 1.07 -17.44 -2.73
CA ASP A 175 -0.04 -16.76 -2.02
C ASP A 175 0.43 -15.88 -0.86
N GLU A 176 1.57 -15.20 -1.07
CA GLU A 176 2.24 -14.37 -0.07
C GLU A 176 2.61 -13.00 -0.65
N CYS A 177 2.56 -11.97 0.20
CA CYS A 177 3.10 -10.65 -0.09
C CYS A 177 4.62 -10.66 0.09
N ILE A 178 5.35 -10.59 -1.01
CA ILE A 178 6.80 -10.50 -1.05
C ILE A 178 7.23 -9.04 -1.08
N VAL A 179 8.07 -8.67 -0.13
CA VAL A 179 8.74 -7.37 -0.09
C VAL A 179 10.11 -7.52 -0.72
N ARG A 180 10.46 -6.64 -1.66
CA ARG A 180 11.79 -6.60 -2.30
C ARG A 180 12.41 -5.22 -2.16
N GLN A 181 13.71 -5.21 -1.92
CA GLN A 181 14.53 -4.01 -1.99
C GLN A 181 15.91 -4.39 -2.53
N THR A 182 16.32 -3.73 -3.60
CA THR A 182 17.57 -4.03 -4.31
C THR A 182 17.63 -5.50 -4.72
N SER A 183 18.53 -6.30 -4.14
CA SER A 183 18.69 -7.74 -4.37
C SER A 183 18.13 -8.62 -3.25
N THR A 184 17.47 -8.02 -2.26
CA THR A 184 16.94 -8.73 -1.09
C THR A 184 15.43 -8.86 -1.19
N GLU A 185 14.91 -10.02 -0.79
CA GLU A 185 13.48 -10.28 -0.69
C GLU A 185 13.13 -10.93 0.66
N PHE A 186 11.92 -10.65 1.15
CA PHE A 186 11.38 -11.22 2.38
C PHE A 186 9.85 -11.26 2.33
N ILE A 187 9.25 -12.19 3.06
CA ILE A 187 7.79 -12.26 3.21
C ILE A 187 7.35 -11.13 4.15
N TYR A 188 6.25 -10.46 3.80
CA TYR A 188 5.65 -9.43 4.65
C TYR A 188 5.18 -10.04 5.97
N GLY A 189 5.42 -9.35 7.09
CA GLY A 189 5.14 -9.90 8.43
C GLY A 189 3.65 -9.97 8.81
N TYR A 190 2.77 -9.28 8.06
CA TYR A 190 1.32 -9.19 8.33
C TYR A 190 0.96 -8.68 9.73
N GLU A 191 1.81 -7.84 10.31
CA GLU A 191 1.55 -7.25 11.61
C GLU A 191 0.43 -6.21 11.55
N TYR A 192 -0.45 -6.23 12.55
CA TYR A 192 -1.44 -5.17 12.71
C TYR A 192 -0.84 -3.97 13.42
N LEU A 193 -0.62 -2.89 12.67
CA LEU A 193 0.00 -1.64 13.17
C LEU A 193 -1.00 -0.53 13.48
N GLY A 194 -2.29 -0.73 13.17
CA GLY A 194 -3.31 0.31 13.24
C GLY A 194 -3.12 1.44 12.21
N ASN A 195 -4.03 2.41 12.22
CA ASN A 195 -3.94 3.63 11.42
C ASN A 195 -3.00 4.68 12.04
N SER A 196 -1.79 4.26 12.41
CA SER A 196 -0.82 5.16 13.00
C SER A 196 -0.31 6.17 11.95
N PRO A 197 -0.05 7.43 12.34
CA PRO A 197 0.42 8.44 11.39
C PRO A 197 1.79 8.05 10.84
N ARG A 198 1.91 8.04 9.51
CA ARG A 198 3.18 7.77 8.82
C ARG A 198 4.11 8.99 8.89
N LEU A 199 5.40 8.71 9.08
CA LEU A 199 6.45 9.70 8.90
C LEU A 199 6.67 9.95 7.41
N VAL A 200 6.98 11.20 7.05
CA VAL A 200 7.30 11.55 5.67
C VAL A 200 8.57 10.83 5.24
N ILE A 201 8.50 10.12 4.12
CA ILE A 201 9.63 9.42 3.53
C ILE A 201 10.48 10.44 2.77
N THR A 202 11.78 10.44 3.03
CA THR A 202 12.76 11.37 2.45
C THR A 202 13.95 10.60 1.84
N PRO A 203 14.73 11.24 0.94
CA PRO A 203 15.95 10.61 0.42
C PRO A 203 17.00 10.23 1.49
N LEU A 204 16.88 10.77 2.70
CA LEU A 204 17.73 10.37 3.83
C LEU A 204 17.21 9.08 4.48
N THR A 205 15.91 8.97 4.73
CA THR A 205 15.31 7.75 5.28
C THR A 205 15.43 6.58 4.31
N ASP A 206 15.30 6.80 2.99
CA ASP A 206 15.52 5.77 1.98
C ASP A 206 16.93 5.19 2.04
N ARG A 207 17.94 6.05 2.28
CA ARG A 207 19.33 5.60 2.44
C ARG A 207 19.53 4.79 3.72
N CYS A 208 18.79 5.12 4.79
CA CYS A 208 18.82 4.33 6.01
C CYS A 208 18.25 2.92 5.82
N TYR A 209 17.27 2.71 4.94
CA TYR A 209 16.73 1.38 4.64
C TYR A 209 17.68 0.50 3.80
N ILE A 210 18.53 1.12 2.98
CA ILE A 210 19.47 0.40 2.08
C ILE A 210 20.74 -0.05 2.82
N THR A 211 21.15 0.65 3.88
CA THR A 211 22.43 0.45 4.59
C THR A 211 22.32 -0.65 5.65
#